data_AF-A0A857GKJ8-F1
#
_entry.id   AF-A0A857GKJ8-F1
#
_cell.length_a   1.000
_cell.length_b   1.000
_cell.length_c   1.000
_cell.angle_alpha   90.00
_cell.angle_beta   90.00
_cell.angle_gamma   90.00
#
_symmetry.space_group_name_H-M   'P 1'
#
loop_
_entity.id
_entity.type
_entity.pdbx_description
1 polymer ?
#
loop_
_entity_poly.entity_id
_entity_poly.type
_entity_poly.pdbx_seq_one_letter_code
_entity_poly.pdbx_strand_id
1 'polypeptide(L)' 'MLTSYYYPFLQDGVFAENFMDYEHAIVKFEDGIGTLFCNGCGIIIAEGTQHEDREHYCTMCMSGNCKAKFKDGN' A
#
# COMPACT_ATOMS: atom_id res chain seq x y z
N MET A 1 20.98 -15.86 -17.69
CA MET A 1 19.68 -15.63 -17.04
C MET A 1 19.95 -15.38 -15.56
N LEU A 2 20.16 -14.13 -15.17
CA LEU A 2 20.29 -13.73 -13.77
C LEU A 2 19.47 -12.46 -13.61
N THR A 3 18.48 -12.54 -12.73
CA THR A 3 17.48 -11.53 -12.44
C THR A 3 18.14 -10.30 -11.81
N SER A 4 18.39 -9.28 -12.64
CA SER A 4 18.80 -7.96 -12.17
C SER A 4 17.58 -7.25 -11.60
N TYR A 5 17.26 -7.48 -10.33
CA TYR A 5 16.36 -6.61 -9.58
C TYR A 5 17.11 -5.29 -9.35
N TYR A 6 16.90 -4.38 -10.31
CA TYR A 6 17.49 -3.07 -10.41
C TYR A 6 17.12 -2.23 -9.19
N TYR A 7 18.12 -1.98 -8.34
CA TYR A 7 18.11 -0.93 -7.31
C TYR A 7 18.62 0.36 -7.96
N PRO A 8 17.81 1.41 -8.18
CA PRO A 8 18.35 2.72 -8.50
C PRO A 8 18.67 3.45 -7.20
N PHE A 9 19.98 3.51 -6.96
CA PHE A 9 20.67 4.45 -6.10
C PHE A 9 20.37 5.89 -6.56
N LEU A 10 20.33 6.81 -5.58
CA LEU A 10 20.05 8.25 -5.73
C LEU A 10 20.62 8.89 -7.01
N GLN A 11 19.75 9.55 -7.76
CA GLN A 11 20.14 10.49 -8.80
C GLN A 11 19.25 11.74 -8.67
N ASP A 12 19.91 12.87 -8.36
CA ASP A 12 19.47 14.23 -8.62
C ASP A 12 18.12 14.69 -8.03
N GLY A 13 18.12 15.10 -6.76
CA GLY A 13 17.58 16.40 -6.30
C GLY A 13 16.14 16.81 -6.64
N VAL A 14 15.33 15.90 -7.15
CA VAL A 14 13.89 16.03 -7.36
C VAL A 14 13.31 14.89 -6.57
N PHE A 15 12.51 15.24 -5.57
CA PHE A 15 11.72 14.31 -4.77
C PHE A 15 10.77 13.60 -5.75
N ALA A 16 11.28 12.61 -6.49
CA ALA A 16 10.48 11.69 -7.24
C ALA A 16 9.84 10.81 -6.18
N GLU A 17 8.75 11.35 -5.63
CA GLU A 17 7.67 10.60 -5.04
C GLU A 17 7.36 9.54 -6.12
N ASN A 18 7.99 8.37 -6.01
CA ASN A 18 7.54 7.20 -6.74
C ASN A 18 6.19 6.94 -6.10
N PHE A 19 5.16 7.61 -6.62
CA PHE A 19 3.80 7.14 -6.53
C PHE A 19 3.86 5.76 -7.16
N MET A 20 4.12 4.76 -6.32
CA MET A 20 3.81 3.39 -6.65
C MET A 20 2.31 3.43 -6.90
N ASP A 21 1.92 3.45 -8.18
CA ASP A 21 0.54 3.40 -8.59
C ASP A 21 0.03 2.02 -8.21
N TYR A 22 -0.57 1.93 -7.03
CA TYR A 22 -1.18 0.72 -6.52
C TYR A 22 -2.52 0.52 -7.25
N GLU A 23 -2.62 -0.51 -8.09
CA GLU A 23 -3.85 -0.84 -8.80
C GLU A 23 -4.82 -1.59 -7.87
N HIS A 24 -4.28 -2.41 -6.97
CA HIS A 24 -5.06 -3.31 -6.13
C HIS A 24 -4.96 -2.96 -4.64
N ALA A 25 -3.80 -2.51 -4.16
CA ALA A 25 -3.64 -2.15 -2.76
C ALA A 25 -4.12 -0.72 -2.49
N ILE A 26 -4.64 -0.48 -1.30
CA ILE A 26 -5.02 0.87 -0.87
C ILE A 26 -3.93 1.38 0.06
N VAL A 27 -3.03 2.21 -0.47
CA VAL A 27 -1.91 2.79 0.29
C VAL A 27 -2.02 4.31 0.26
N LYS A 28 -1.87 4.95 1.43
CA LYS A 28 -1.73 6.41 1.52
C LYS A 28 -0.36 6.74 2.05
N PHE A 29 0.38 7.58 1.34
CA PHE A 29 1.69 8.05 1.80
C PHE A 29 1.54 9.38 2.53
N GLU A 30 2.03 9.43 3.75
CA GLU A 30 2.18 10.65 4.55
C GLU A 30 3.64 10.74 5.01
N ASP A 31 4.30 11.87 4.72
CA ASP A 31 5.72 12.11 5.06
C ASP A 31 6.69 10.98 4.64
N GLY A 32 6.41 10.31 3.51
CA GLY A 32 7.22 9.20 2.98
C GLY A 32 6.94 7.83 3.63
N ILE A 33 5.98 7.75 4.56
CA ILE A 33 5.51 6.49 5.15
C ILE A 33 4.18 6.11 4.49
N GLY A 34 4.17 4.96 3.82
CA GLY A 34 2.97 4.37 3.24
C GLY A 34 2.17 3.64 4.31
N THR A 35 0.93 4.05 4.51
CA THR A 35 -0.05 3.35 5.34
C THR A 35 -0.90 2.46 4.45
N LEU A 36 -0.83 1.15 4.67
CA LEU A 36 -1.60 0.14 3.95
C LEU A 36 -2.95 -0.08 4.64
N PHE A 37 -4.02 0.04 3.88
CA PHE A 37 -5.39 -0.13 4.33
C PHE A 37 -5.99 -1.44 3.85
N CYS A 38 -6.91 -1.97 4.66
CA CYS A 38 -7.73 -3.11 4.29
C CYS A 38 -8.71 -2.74 3.19
N ASN A 39 -8.64 -3.41 2.04
CA ASN A 39 -9.56 -3.25 0.92
C ASN A 39 -11.04 -3.47 1.29
N GLY A 40 -11.31 -4.29 2.32
CA GLY A 40 -12.68 -4.59 2.74
C GLY A 40 -13.29 -3.55 3.69
N CYS A 41 -12.53 -3.07 4.67
CA CYS A 41 -13.06 -2.25 5.77
C CYS A 41 -12.29 -0.96 6.07
N GLY A 42 -11.11 -0.76 5.50
CA GLY A 42 -10.31 0.44 5.69
C GLY A 42 -9.53 0.59 6.95
N ILE A 43 -9.44 -0.46 7.78
CA ILE A 43 -8.53 -0.39 8.91
C ILE A 43 -7.09 -0.44 8.40
N ILE A 44 -6.19 0.20 9.13
CA ILE A 44 -4.76 0.12 8.86
C ILE A 44 -4.30 -1.32 9.12
N ILE A 45 -3.60 -1.90 8.14
CA ILE A 45 -3.01 -3.24 8.23
C ILE A 45 -1.52 -3.13 8.56
N ALA A 46 -0.82 -2.20 7.92
CA ALA A 46 0.62 -2.02 8.08
C ALA A 46 1.04 -0.59 7.72
N GLU A 47 2.20 -0.19 8.20
CA GLU A 47 2.88 1.06 7.85
C GLU A 47 4.29 0.72 7.36
N GLY A 48 4.78 1.43 6.35
CA GLY A 48 6.10 1.17 5.79
C GLY A 48 6.36 1.90 4.50
N THR A 49 7.62 1.89 4.07
CA THR A 49 8.05 2.57 2.83
C THR A 49 7.79 1.73 1.57
N GLN A 50 7.46 0.44 1.73
CA GLN A 50 7.19 -0.48 0.63
C GLN A 50 6.05 -1.43 1.02
N HIS A 51 5.08 -1.59 0.13
CA HIS A 51 3.98 -2.56 0.23
C HIS A 51 3.80 -3.28 -1.11
N GLU A 52 3.32 -4.53 -1.08
CA GLU A 52 2.96 -5.29 -2.28
C GLU A 52 1.66 -4.75 -2.88
N ASP A 53 1.62 -4.54 -4.20
CA ASP A 53 0.40 -4.20 -4.91
C ASP A 53 -0.49 -5.43 -5.15
N ARG A 54 -1.29 -5.74 -4.14
CA ARG A 54 -2.34 -6.75 -4.18
C ARG A 54 -3.44 -6.37 -3.20
N GLU A 55 -4.60 -7.02 -3.29
CA GLU A 55 -5.61 -6.81 -2.27
C GLU A 55 -5.13 -7.30 -0.90
N HIS A 56 -5.30 -6.47 0.12
CA HIS A 56 -4.98 -6.77 1.50
C HIS A 56 -6.23 -6.71 2.37
N TYR A 57 -6.42 -7.75 3.18
CA TYR A 57 -7.58 -7.90 4.04
C TYR A 57 -7.14 -8.13 5.47
N CYS A 58 -7.81 -7.47 6.43
CA CYS A 58 -7.61 -7.78 7.84
C CYS A 58 -8.20 -9.16 8.18
N THR A 59 -7.76 -9.73 9.31
CA THR A 59 -8.22 -11.06 9.76
C THR A 59 -9.75 -11.15 9.85
N MET A 60 -10.43 -10.06 10.22
CA MET A 60 -11.89 -10.02 10.28
C MET A 60 -12.56 -10.07 8.90
N CYS A 61 -12.00 -9.37 7.90
CA CYS A 61 -12.49 -9.42 6.52
C CYS A 61 -12.21 -10.80 5.90
N MET A 62 -11.03 -11.35 6.13
CA MET A 62 -10.69 -12.72 5.69
C MET A 62 -11.63 -13.76 6.30
N SER A 63 -12.08 -13.56 7.54
CA SER A 63 -13.01 -14.46 8.23
C SER A 63 -14.49 -14.19 7.90
N GLY A 64 -14.81 -13.22 7.03
CA GLY A 64 -16.18 -12.83 6.70
C GLY A 64 -16.96 -12.15 7.83
N ASN A 65 -16.30 -11.83 8.95
CA ASN A 65 -16.92 -11.27 10.16
C ASN A 65 -16.80 -9.75 10.26
N CYS A 66 -16.24 -9.09 9.24
CA CYS A 66 -16.07 -7.65 9.27
C CYS A 66 -17.38 -6.92 9.00
N LYS A 67 -17.89 -6.22 10.02
CA LYS A 67 -19.09 -5.38 9.92
C LYS A 67 -18.80 -3.99 9.35
N ALA A 68 -17.54 -3.58 9.37
CA ALA A 68 -17.10 -2.31 8.79
C ALA A 68 -16.92 -2.46 7.28
N LYS A 69 -17.22 -1.39 6.56
CA LYS A 69 -17.01 -1.29 5.11
C LYS A 69 -16.11 -0.11 4.85
N PHE A 70 -15.18 -0.29 3.90
CA PHE A 70 -14.32 0.81 3.53
C PHE A 70 -15.19 1.91 2.95
N LYS A 71 -15.14 3.08 3.57
CA LYS A 71 -15.81 4.27 3.06
C LYS A 71 -14.75 5.04 2.31
N ASP A 72 -14.64 4.78 1.01
CA ASP A 72 -13.97 5.74 0.14
C ASP A 72 -14.77 7.04 0.22
N GLY A 73 -14.16 8.07 0.82
CA GLY A 73 -14.76 9.38 0.93
C GLY A 73 -14.95 9.94 -0.47
N ASN A 74 -16.21 10.02 -0.89
CA ASN A 74 -16.64 10.68 -2.12
C ASN A 74 -16.32 12.18 -2.12
#